data_AF-A0A1F7FG46-F1
#
_entry.id   AF-A0A1F7FG46-F1
#
_cell.length_a   1.000
_cell.length_b   1.000
_cell.length_c   1.000
_cell.angle_alpha   90.00
_cell.angle_beta   90.00
_cell.angle_gamma   90.00
#
_symmetry.space_group_name_H-M   'P 1'
#
loop_
_entity.id
_entity.type
_entity.pdbx_description
1 polymer ?
#
loop_
_entity_poly.entity_id
_entity_poly.type
_entity_poly.pdbx_seq_one_letter_code
_entity_poly.pdbx_strand_id
1 'polypeptide(L)'
;MKKMKISLILLGHANNLFNVNKIKKWKLKIFEITNIQTIEHLPECKVDDDYLDQKFEKDQLSNLITCPSESDLAMGIMAYRFIDNFYMHRIGSNCVVVSLHGITDLLSREFISADNFILKQIYEASAIKRLFKIISTDDVYSLVHRDTRGCLFDLNGDKQDIIYNTEKPILCNSCKAEFKTRQIEEDVISVFESELKKICKPKILQIELFIKKYPLFSILTTGIIAIALNLIASALWDFIKILTK
;
A
#
# COMPACT_ATOMS: atom_id res chain seq x y z
N MET A 1 -2.38 -21.39 6.66
CA MET A 1 -3.34 -20.29 6.45
C MET A 1 -3.91 -20.29 5.03
N LYS A 2 -5.25 -20.20 4.88
CA LYS A 2 -5.92 -19.99 3.58
C LYS A 2 -5.74 -18.53 3.11
N LYS A 3 -5.40 -18.33 1.84
CA LYS A 3 -5.33 -17.00 1.22
C LYS A 3 -6.72 -16.44 0.99
N MET A 4 -6.88 -15.16 1.27
CA MET A 4 -8.08 -14.41 0.92
C MET A 4 -8.11 -14.13 -0.58
N LYS A 5 -9.21 -14.44 -1.24
CA LYS A 5 -9.42 -14.12 -2.66
C LYS A 5 -9.93 -12.71 -2.81
N ILE A 6 -9.20 -11.88 -3.54
CA ILE A 6 -9.52 -10.46 -3.71
C ILE A 6 -9.77 -10.16 -5.18
N SER A 7 -10.91 -9.52 -5.45
CA SER A 7 -11.23 -8.91 -6.75
C SER A 7 -10.86 -7.44 -6.75
N LEU A 8 -10.09 -7.00 -7.75
CA LEU A 8 -9.82 -5.59 -8.00
C LEU A 8 -10.77 -5.07 -9.08
N ILE A 9 -11.41 -3.94 -8.82
CA ILE A 9 -12.40 -3.32 -9.70
C ILE A 9 -11.88 -1.91 -10.03
N LEU A 10 -11.38 -1.72 -11.24
CA LEU A 10 -10.88 -0.43 -11.69
C LEU A 10 -12.06 0.39 -12.20
N LEU A 11 -12.27 1.57 -11.61
CA LEU A 11 -13.38 2.45 -11.90
C LEU A 11 -12.89 3.63 -12.74
N GLY A 12 -13.48 3.80 -13.93
CA GLY A 12 -13.02 4.75 -14.94
C GLY A 12 -11.58 4.48 -15.36
N HIS A 13 -10.76 5.53 -15.37
CA HIS A 13 -9.38 5.48 -15.87
C HIS A 13 -8.30 5.31 -14.79
N ALA A 14 -8.63 4.62 -13.69
CA ALA A 14 -7.70 4.41 -12.57
C ALA A 14 -6.44 3.60 -12.93
N ASN A 15 -6.49 2.80 -14.00
CA ASN A 15 -5.38 1.98 -14.49
C ASN A 15 -4.12 2.79 -14.86
N ASN A 16 -4.26 4.07 -15.20
CA ASN A 16 -3.13 4.94 -15.55
C ASN A 16 -2.39 5.50 -14.32
N LEU A 17 -2.96 5.36 -13.13
CA LEU A 17 -2.43 5.96 -11.90
C LEU A 17 -1.50 5.04 -11.11
N PHE A 18 -1.51 3.74 -11.41
CA PHE A 18 -0.70 2.75 -10.72
C PHE A 18 -0.48 1.51 -11.59
N ASN A 19 0.52 0.71 -11.25
CA ASN A 19 0.88 -0.48 -11.99
C ASN A 19 0.18 -1.73 -11.43
N VAL A 20 -0.97 -2.07 -12.01
CA VAL A 20 -1.76 -3.27 -11.66
C VAL A 20 -0.93 -4.56 -11.73
N ASN A 21 -0.01 -4.67 -12.70
CA ASN A 21 0.83 -5.86 -12.85
C ASN A 21 1.79 -6.04 -11.67
N LYS A 22 2.29 -4.95 -11.08
CA LYS A 22 3.12 -4.99 -9.88
C LYS A 22 2.35 -5.55 -8.69
N ILE A 23 1.09 -5.15 -8.53
CA ILE A 23 0.20 -5.65 -7.47
C ILE A 23 -0.09 -7.14 -7.68
N LYS A 24 -0.44 -7.54 -8.91
CA LYS A 24 -0.69 -8.95 -9.26
C LYS A 24 0.51 -9.86 -9.01
N LYS A 25 1.73 -9.39 -9.28
CA LYS A 25 2.98 -10.13 -9.08
C LYS A 25 3.49 -10.10 -7.64
N TRP A 26 2.85 -9.33 -6.75
CA TRP A 26 3.27 -9.27 -5.36
C TRP A 26 3.17 -10.66 -4.74
N LYS A 27 4.26 -11.15 -4.13
CA LYS A 27 4.27 -12.46 -3.48
C LYS A 27 3.51 -12.36 -2.16
N LEU A 28 2.30 -12.88 -2.16
CA LEU A 28 1.33 -12.72 -1.08
C LEU A 28 1.01 -14.05 -0.41
N LYS A 29 1.14 -14.09 0.91
CA LYS A 29 0.67 -15.19 1.77
C LYS A 29 -0.70 -14.89 2.37
N ILE A 30 -1.05 -13.62 2.58
CA ILE A 30 -2.31 -13.21 3.20
C ILE A 30 -3.50 -13.29 2.24
N PHE A 31 -3.28 -12.87 1.00
CA PHE A 31 -4.30 -12.78 -0.02
C PHE A 31 -3.76 -13.18 -1.41
N GLU A 32 -4.65 -13.27 -2.38
CA GLU A 32 -4.32 -13.40 -3.79
C GLU A 32 -5.32 -12.58 -4.61
N ILE A 33 -4.84 -11.96 -5.69
CA ILE A 33 -5.71 -11.25 -6.62
C ILE A 33 -6.26 -12.26 -7.62
N THR A 34 -7.54 -12.60 -7.51
CA THR A 34 -8.20 -13.62 -8.34
C THR A 34 -8.82 -13.05 -9.59
N ASN A 35 -9.32 -11.81 -9.52
CA ASN A 35 -9.97 -11.14 -10.64
C ASN A 35 -9.55 -9.67 -10.69
N ILE A 36 -9.43 -9.14 -11.90
CA ILE A 36 -9.23 -7.71 -12.17
C ILE A 36 -10.23 -7.36 -13.26
N GLN A 37 -11.18 -6.51 -12.92
CA GLN A 37 -12.20 -6.03 -13.85
C GLN A 37 -12.13 -4.51 -13.95
N THR A 38 -12.56 -3.97 -15.09
CA THR A 38 -12.65 -2.52 -15.30
C THR A 38 -14.09 -2.15 -15.60
N ILE A 39 -14.58 -1.10 -14.96
CA ILE A 39 -15.86 -0.46 -15.25
C ILE A 39 -15.54 0.93 -15.77
N GLU A 40 -15.64 1.11 -17.08
CA GLU A 40 -15.23 2.35 -17.74
C GLU A 40 -16.26 3.48 -17.52
N HIS A 41 -17.55 3.13 -17.55
CA HIS A 41 -18.63 4.09 -17.42
C HIS A 41 -19.11 4.17 -15.97
N LEU A 42 -18.79 5.29 -15.33
CA LEU A 42 -19.30 5.62 -14.00
C LEU A 42 -20.64 6.35 -14.12
N PRO A 43 -21.51 6.27 -13.08
CA PRO A 43 -22.76 7.02 -13.07
C PRO A 43 -22.50 8.52 -13.20
N GLU A 44 -23.48 9.25 -13.73
CA GLU A 44 -23.39 10.70 -13.81
C GLU A 44 -23.22 11.31 -12.41
N CYS A 45 -22.31 12.29 -12.31
CA CYS A 45 -22.10 13.04 -11.09
C CYS A 45 -23.38 13.84 -10.80
N LYS A 46 -23.95 13.63 -9.61
CA LYS A 46 -25.14 14.38 -9.16
C LYS A 46 -24.80 15.74 -8.57
N VAL A 47 -23.52 16.00 -8.33
CA VAL A 47 -23.03 17.27 -7.80
C VAL A 47 -22.64 18.16 -8.96
N ASP A 48 -23.34 19.29 -9.06
CA ASP A 48 -23.03 20.36 -10.01
C ASP A 48 -21.80 21.14 -9.49
N ASP A 49 -20.63 20.90 -10.10
CA ASP A 49 -19.35 21.54 -9.74
C ASP A 49 -18.55 21.92 -11.00
N ASP A 50 -19.21 22.61 -11.92
CA ASP A 50 -18.62 23.17 -13.15
C ASP A 50 -17.90 22.13 -14.04
N TYR A 51 -18.42 20.90 -14.09
CA TYR A 51 -18.05 19.78 -14.98
C TYR A 51 -16.65 19.16 -14.80
N LEU A 52 -15.74 19.76 -14.03
CA LEU A 52 -14.33 19.32 -13.98
C LEU A 52 -13.99 18.42 -12.79
N ASP A 53 -14.83 18.40 -11.75
CA ASP A 53 -14.54 17.69 -10.51
C ASP A 53 -15.64 16.69 -10.13
N GLN A 54 -15.55 15.49 -10.71
CA GLN A 54 -16.52 14.43 -10.44
C GLN A 54 -16.40 13.92 -9.00
N LYS A 55 -17.54 13.89 -8.30
CA LYS A 55 -17.67 13.41 -6.93
C LYS A 55 -18.70 12.32 -6.86
N PHE A 56 -18.42 11.32 -6.02
CA PHE A 56 -19.30 10.18 -5.84
C PHE A 56 -19.72 10.02 -4.38
N GLU A 57 -21.01 9.70 -4.19
CA GLU A 57 -21.53 9.20 -2.93
C GLU A 57 -21.26 7.70 -2.78
N LYS A 58 -21.20 7.24 -1.53
CA LYS A 58 -21.06 5.82 -1.21
C LYS A 58 -22.20 5.00 -1.81
N ASP A 59 -23.42 5.54 -1.78
CA ASP A 59 -24.62 4.86 -2.28
C ASP A 59 -24.66 4.77 -3.81
N GLN A 60 -24.06 5.72 -4.53
CA GLN A 60 -23.93 5.61 -5.99
C GLN A 60 -23.00 4.45 -6.36
N LEU A 61 -21.90 4.30 -5.63
CA LEU A 61 -20.91 3.24 -5.89
C LEU A 61 -21.37 1.88 -5.39
N SER A 62 -22.14 1.80 -4.29
CA SER A 62 -22.69 0.53 -3.78
C SER A 62 -23.68 -0.11 -4.75
N ASN A 63 -24.40 0.70 -5.52
CA ASN A 63 -25.27 0.23 -6.61
C ASN A 63 -24.49 -0.24 -7.84
N LEU A 64 -23.28 0.29 -8.06
CA LEU A 64 -22.44 -0.04 -9.21
C LEU A 64 -21.58 -1.29 -8.96
N ILE A 65 -21.03 -1.44 -7.75
CA ILE A 65 -20.09 -2.51 -7.44
C ILE A 65 -20.46 -3.28 -6.19
N THR A 66 -20.30 -4.59 -6.28
CA THR A 66 -20.46 -5.52 -5.17
C THR A 66 -19.30 -6.50 -5.14
N CYS A 67 -19.15 -7.24 -4.04
CA CYS A 67 -18.15 -8.29 -3.96
C CYS A 67 -18.62 -9.51 -4.77
N PRO A 68 -17.85 -9.97 -5.78
CA PRO A 68 -18.19 -11.18 -6.53
C PRO A 68 -18.28 -12.40 -5.61
N SER A 69 -19.15 -13.35 -5.95
CA SER A 69 -19.46 -14.53 -5.13
C SER A 69 -18.26 -15.45 -4.86
N GLU A 70 -17.31 -15.47 -5.78
CA GLU A 70 -16.09 -16.28 -5.78
C GLU A 70 -14.92 -15.60 -5.04
N SER A 71 -15.12 -14.37 -4.59
CA SER A 71 -14.14 -13.56 -3.86
C SER A 71 -14.54 -13.37 -2.39
N ASP A 72 -13.54 -13.32 -1.52
CA ASP A 72 -13.75 -13.03 -0.11
C ASP A 72 -13.88 -11.51 0.15
N LEU A 73 -13.30 -10.69 -0.75
CA LEU A 73 -13.25 -9.23 -0.69
C LEU A 73 -13.20 -8.65 -2.11
N ALA A 74 -13.82 -7.50 -2.32
CA ALA A 74 -13.62 -6.67 -3.51
C ALA A 74 -13.11 -5.27 -3.14
N MET A 75 -12.20 -4.76 -3.97
CA MET A 75 -11.67 -3.41 -3.86
C MET A 75 -11.88 -2.65 -5.17
N GLY A 76 -12.77 -1.67 -5.15
CA GLY A 76 -12.88 -0.64 -6.17
C GLY A 76 -11.76 0.38 -6.05
N ILE A 77 -11.21 0.83 -7.17
CA ILE A 77 -10.16 1.85 -7.21
C ILE A 77 -10.56 2.89 -8.26
N MET A 78 -10.67 4.15 -7.87
CA MET A 78 -11.08 5.26 -8.75
C MET A 78 -10.13 6.45 -8.68
N ALA A 79 -10.05 7.22 -9.76
CA ALA A 79 -9.30 8.47 -9.82
C ALA A 79 -10.05 9.68 -9.19
N TYR A 80 -11.37 9.54 -9.03
CA TYR A 80 -12.29 10.60 -8.63
C TYR A 80 -12.44 10.69 -7.12
N ARG A 81 -12.96 11.81 -6.59
CA ARG A 81 -13.11 12.00 -5.14
C ARG A 81 -14.47 11.54 -4.63
N PHE A 82 -14.51 11.21 -3.35
CA PHE A 82 -15.77 11.14 -2.61
C PHE A 82 -16.23 12.54 -2.21
N ILE A 83 -17.52 12.72 -1.94
CA ILE A 83 -18.09 14.00 -1.48
C ILE A 83 -17.42 14.48 -0.17
N ASP A 84 -17.16 13.56 0.77
CA ASP A 84 -16.47 13.87 2.03
C ASP A 84 -14.93 13.97 1.87
N ASN A 85 -14.43 13.79 0.64
CA ASN A 85 -13.02 13.84 0.26
C ASN A 85 -12.12 12.82 0.98
N PHE A 86 -12.70 11.84 1.67
CA PHE A 86 -11.96 10.76 2.30
C PHE A 86 -11.58 9.70 1.26
N TYR A 87 -10.43 9.05 1.41
CA TYR A 87 -9.87 8.22 0.33
C TYR A 87 -10.37 6.78 0.35
N MET A 88 -11.03 6.30 1.41
CA MET A 88 -11.49 4.91 1.49
C MET A 88 -12.88 4.82 2.12
N HIS A 89 -13.80 4.14 1.43
CA HIS A 89 -15.09 3.79 1.99
C HIS A 89 -15.44 2.34 1.82
N ARG A 90 -16.14 1.82 2.83
CA ARG A 90 -16.76 0.51 2.82
C ARG A 90 -18.18 0.73 2.31
N ILE A 91 -18.54 0.10 1.19
CA ILE A 91 -19.80 0.34 0.48
C ILE A 91 -20.68 -0.91 0.37
N GLY A 92 -20.31 -1.98 1.09
CA GLY A 92 -21.06 -3.21 1.20
C GLY A 92 -20.38 -4.17 2.15
N SER A 93 -20.97 -5.35 2.38
CA SER A 93 -20.49 -6.31 3.39
C SER A 93 -19.01 -6.67 3.24
N ASN A 94 -18.52 -6.81 2.00
CA ASN A 94 -17.14 -7.17 1.68
C ASN A 94 -16.59 -6.35 0.49
N CYS A 95 -17.08 -5.12 0.31
CA CYS A 95 -16.67 -4.26 -0.79
C CYS A 95 -16.20 -2.90 -0.28
N VAL A 96 -14.98 -2.54 -0.64
CA VAL A 96 -14.34 -1.26 -0.31
C VAL A 96 -14.02 -0.52 -1.59
N VAL A 97 -14.14 0.80 -1.61
CA VAL A 97 -13.68 1.66 -2.69
C VAL A 97 -12.62 2.61 -2.18
N VAL A 98 -11.54 2.71 -2.94
CA VAL A 98 -10.41 3.60 -2.70
C VAL A 98 -10.39 4.67 -3.79
N SER A 99 -10.34 5.93 -3.37
CA SER A 99 -10.09 7.08 -4.23
C SER A 99 -8.59 7.40 -4.24
N LEU A 100 -8.05 7.63 -5.43
CA LEU A 100 -6.68 8.12 -5.66
C LEU A 100 -6.61 9.64 -5.81
N HIS A 101 -7.74 10.36 -5.69
CA HIS A 101 -7.81 11.80 -5.91
C HIS A 101 -6.90 12.59 -4.97
N GLY A 102 -5.88 13.25 -5.55
CA GLY A 102 -4.84 14.00 -4.84
C GLY A 102 -3.81 13.14 -4.10
N ILE A 103 -4.01 11.81 -4.04
CA ILE A 103 -3.08 10.89 -3.36
C ILE A 103 -1.86 10.61 -4.23
N THR A 104 -2.06 10.43 -5.54
CA THR A 104 -0.96 10.18 -6.48
C THR A 104 0.06 11.32 -6.48
N ASP A 105 -0.43 12.56 -6.49
CA ASP A 105 0.40 13.77 -6.51
C ASP A 105 1.07 14.00 -5.16
N LEU A 106 0.36 13.71 -4.06
CA LEU A 106 0.93 13.74 -2.73
C LEU A 106 2.11 12.78 -2.60
N LEU A 107 1.91 11.52 -2.97
CA LEU A 107 2.91 10.47 -2.82
C LEU A 107 4.11 10.67 -3.77
N SER A 108 3.87 11.18 -4.98
CA SER A 108 4.95 11.41 -5.96
C SER A 108 5.95 12.47 -5.48
N ARG A 109 5.48 13.53 -4.80
CA ARG A 109 6.35 14.54 -4.16
C ARG A 109 7.32 13.94 -3.15
N GLU A 110 6.89 12.89 -2.46
CA GLU A 110 7.69 12.17 -1.47
C GLU A 110 8.41 10.93 -2.05
N PHE A 111 8.40 10.76 -3.38
CA PHE A 111 8.97 9.60 -4.08
C PHE A 111 8.35 8.25 -3.64
N ILE A 112 7.09 8.26 -3.22
CA ILE A 112 6.32 7.06 -2.86
C ILE A 112 5.42 6.68 -4.05
N SER A 113 5.40 5.40 -4.43
CA SER A 113 4.53 4.95 -5.52
C SER A 113 3.09 4.77 -5.06
N ALA A 114 2.11 5.15 -5.88
CA ALA A 114 0.69 4.85 -5.66
C ALA A 114 0.42 3.34 -5.47
N ASP A 115 1.23 2.46 -6.09
CA ASP A 115 1.16 1.02 -5.86
C ASP A 115 1.29 0.64 -4.38
N ASN A 116 2.16 1.35 -3.63
CA ASN A 116 2.39 1.10 -2.21
C ASN A 116 1.15 1.45 -1.40
N PHE A 117 0.47 2.53 -1.77
CA PHE A 117 -0.79 2.94 -1.16
C PHE A 117 -1.90 1.93 -1.43
N ILE A 118 -2.07 1.51 -2.68
CA ILE A 118 -3.07 0.47 -3.00
C ILE A 118 -2.76 -0.83 -2.26
N LEU A 119 -1.50 -1.29 -2.27
CA LEU A 119 -1.10 -2.48 -1.50
C LEU A 119 -1.44 -2.32 -0.02
N LYS A 120 -1.11 -1.17 0.59
CA LYS A 120 -1.46 -0.86 1.98
C LYS A 120 -2.97 -0.96 2.20
N GLN A 121 -3.80 -0.35 1.36
CA GLN A 121 -5.26 -0.44 1.47
C GLN A 121 -5.75 -1.89 1.37
N ILE A 122 -5.17 -2.71 0.49
CA ILE A 122 -5.54 -4.12 0.38
C ILE A 122 -5.21 -4.88 1.67
N TYR A 123 -4.05 -4.61 2.30
CA TYR A 123 -3.73 -5.20 3.61
C TYR A 123 -4.69 -4.72 4.70
N GLU A 124 -5.04 -3.44 4.72
CA GLU A 124 -5.99 -2.87 5.69
C GLU A 124 -7.35 -3.57 5.60
N ALA A 125 -7.91 -3.65 4.39
CA ALA A 125 -9.17 -4.34 4.16
C ALA A 125 -9.09 -5.85 4.46
N SER A 126 -7.96 -6.50 4.13
CA SER A 126 -7.71 -7.91 4.47
C SER A 126 -7.64 -8.15 5.98
N ALA A 127 -7.03 -7.24 6.72
CA ALA A 127 -6.93 -7.30 8.17
C ALA A 127 -8.32 -7.13 8.81
N ILE A 128 -9.08 -6.13 8.39
CA ILE A 128 -10.48 -5.91 8.82
C ILE A 128 -11.32 -7.16 8.57
N LYS A 129 -11.28 -7.69 7.34
CA LYS A 129 -12.05 -8.87 6.96
C LYS A 129 -11.69 -10.09 7.82
N ARG A 130 -10.44 -10.26 8.24
CA ARG A 130 -10.02 -11.34 9.14
C ARG A 130 -10.53 -11.15 10.57
N LEU A 131 -10.49 -9.93 11.09
CA LEU A 131 -10.91 -9.64 12.46
C LEU A 131 -12.43 -9.70 12.65
N PHE A 132 -13.19 -9.27 11.65
CA PHE A 132 -14.62 -9.05 11.79
C PHE A 132 -15.50 -9.89 10.86
N LYS A 133 -14.91 -10.66 9.94
CA LYS A 133 -15.59 -11.43 8.88
C LYS A 133 -16.38 -10.61 7.86
N ILE A 134 -16.80 -9.40 8.18
CA ILE A 134 -17.52 -8.46 7.33
C ILE A 134 -16.83 -7.10 7.50
N ILE A 135 -16.52 -6.42 6.40
CA ILE A 135 -15.75 -5.18 6.48
C ILE A 135 -16.60 -3.98 6.90
N SER A 136 -17.89 -4.00 6.59
CA SER A 136 -18.82 -2.90 6.86
C SER A 136 -19.21 -2.73 8.33
N THR A 137 -18.68 -3.53 9.26
CA THR A 137 -19.00 -3.37 10.69
C THR A 137 -18.43 -2.06 11.25
N ASP A 138 -19.16 -1.42 12.16
CA ASP A 138 -18.68 -0.24 12.87
C ASP A 138 -17.64 -0.59 13.95
N ASP A 139 -17.53 -1.86 14.35
CA ASP A 139 -16.49 -2.30 15.29
C ASP A 139 -15.08 -2.00 14.79
N VAL A 140 -14.88 -1.81 13.48
CA VAL A 140 -13.60 -1.40 12.89
C VAL A 140 -13.07 -0.11 13.49
N TYR A 141 -13.95 0.81 13.92
CA TYR A 141 -13.52 2.07 14.53
C TYR A 141 -12.76 1.87 15.85
N SER A 142 -12.84 0.69 16.49
CA SER A 142 -12.01 0.37 17.66
C SER A 142 -10.52 0.21 17.34
N LEU A 143 -10.17 -0.08 16.09
CA LEU A 143 -8.78 -0.22 15.63
C LEU A 143 -8.12 1.12 15.29
N VAL A 144 -8.93 2.14 14.99
CA VAL A 144 -8.46 3.39 14.39
C VAL A 144 -7.65 4.20 15.40
N HIS A 145 -6.46 4.62 15.00
CA HIS A 145 -5.60 5.49 15.81
C HIS A 145 -5.80 6.95 15.44
N ARG A 146 -6.03 7.82 16.42
CA ARG A 146 -6.11 9.26 16.19
C ARG A 146 -4.74 9.92 16.05
N ASP A 147 -3.69 9.21 16.45
CA ASP A 147 -2.30 9.60 16.38
C ASP A 147 -1.58 8.88 15.23
N THR A 148 -0.58 9.54 14.64
CA THR A 148 0.20 9.01 13.52
C THR A 148 1.32 8.08 14.02
N ARG A 149 1.15 6.76 13.85
CA ARG A 149 2.10 5.72 14.27
C ARG A 149 2.84 5.06 13.11
N GLY A 150 2.46 5.37 11.88
CA GLY A 150 2.77 4.57 10.70
C GLY A 150 1.99 3.25 10.64
N CYS A 151 0.94 3.11 11.45
CA CYS A 151 0.14 1.88 11.51
C CYS A 151 -0.80 1.78 10.32
N LEU A 152 -1.15 0.55 9.96
CA LEU A 152 -2.18 0.24 8.97
C LEU A 152 -3.54 0.90 9.28
N PHE A 153 -3.81 1.17 10.56
CA PHE A 153 -5.08 1.71 11.06
C PHE A 153 -4.97 3.15 11.58
N ASP A 154 -3.94 3.89 11.15
CA ASP A 154 -3.88 5.33 11.47
C ASP A 154 -5.01 6.09 10.77
N LEU A 155 -5.67 6.98 11.53
CA LEU A 155 -6.61 7.94 10.99
C LEU A 155 -5.84 9.05 10.30
N ASN A 156 -6.03 9.15 8.99
CA ASN A 156 -5.41 10.20 8.20
C ASN A 156 -6.46 11.28 7.96
N GLY A 157 -6.68 12.12 8.98
CA GLY A 157 -7.61 13.24 8.92
C GLY A 157 -7.15 14.32 7.93
N ASP A 158 -5.84 14.57 7.89
CA ASP A 158 -5.20 15.27 6.79
C ASP A 158 -4.68 14.25 5.76
N LYS A 159 -4.87 14.53 4.47
CA LYS A 159 -4.30 13.69 3.41
C LYS A 159 -2.78 13.60 3.52
N GLN A 160 -2.09 14.63 4.00
CA GLN A 160 -0.64 14.62 4.22
C GLN A 160 -0.19 13.45 5.12
N ASP A 161 -1.04 13.05 6.07
CA ASP A 161 -0.69 11.97 7.00
C ASP A 161 -0.56 10.59 6.33
N ILE A 162 -1.10 10.45 5.11
CA ILE A 162 -0.99 9.23 4.29
C ILE A 162 0.47 8.87 4.01
N ILE A 163 1.37 9.84 3.94
CA ILE A 163 2.80 9.60 3.71
C ILE A 163 3.36 8.68 4.81
N TYR A 164 2.98 8.90 6.07
CA TYR A 164 3.57 8.23 7.23
C TYR A 164 3.20 6.75 7.35
N ASN A 165 2.04 6.34 6.84
CA ASN A 165 1.62 4.94 6.86
C ASN A 165 1.71 4.24 5.48
N THR A 166 2.15 4.94 4.43
CA THR A 166 2.29 4.34 3.07
C THR A 166 3.70 3.83 2.78
N GLU A 167 4.71 4.34 3.47
CA GLU A 167 6.08 3.81 3.38
C GLU A 167 6.45 3.04 4.64
N LYS A 168 6.67 1.73 4.50
CA LYS A 168 6.92 0.78 5.60
C LYS A 168 5.79 0.78 6.64
N PRO A 169 4.52 0.58 6.22
CA PRO A 169 3.42 0.39 7.17
C PRO A 169 3.75 -0.68 8.20
N ILE A 170 3.24 -0.50 9.41
CA ILE A 170 3.39 -1.46 10.49
C ILE A 170 2.03 -1.91 11.04
N LEU A 171 2.05 -3.01 11.79
CA LEU A 171 0.98 -3.36 12.71
C LEU A 171 1.49 -3.04 14.12
N CYS A 172 0.98 -1.97 14.72
CA CYS A 172 1.46 -1.52 16.03
C CYS A 172 1.06 -2.50 17.15
N ASN A 173 1.63 -2.32 18.35
CA ASN A 173 1.38 -3.24 19.47
C ASN A 173 -0.10 -3.28 19.90
N SER A 174 -0.84 -2.17 19.86
CA SER A 174 -2.27 -2.18 20.19
C SER A 174 -3.09 -2.94 19.15
N CYS A 175 -2.80 -2.78 17.86
CA CYS A 175 -3.50 -3.56 16.82
C CYS A 175 -3.14 -5.05 16.91
N LYS A 176 -1.88 -5.38 17.22
CA LYS A 176 -1.49 -6.78 17.49
C LYS A 176 -2.23 -7.36 18.68
N ALA A 177 -2.41 -6.59 19.75
CA ALA A 177 -3.21 -7.01 20.89
C ALA A 177 -4.66 -7.29 20.48
N GLU A 178 -5.27 -6.44 19.64
CA GLU A 178 -6.64 -6.66 19.14
C GLU A 178 -6.75 -7.92 18.27
N PHE A 179 -5.75 -8.20 17.43
CA PHE A 179 -5.67 -9.47 16.69
C PHE A 179 -5.64 -10.68 17.63
N LYS A 180 -4.85 -10.61 18.71
CA LYS A 180 -4.74 -11.69 19.70
C LYS A 180 -6.02 -11.85 20.51
N THR A 181 -6.66 -10.76 20.94
CA THR A 181 -7.96 -10.78 21.62
C THR A 181 -9.02 -11.46 20.78
N ARG A 182 -8.98 -11.29 19.45
CA ARG A 182 -9.86 -11.95 18.49
C ARG A 182 -9.40 -13.33 18.05
N GLN A 183 -8.44 -13.92 18.77
CA GLN A 183 -7.92 -15.27 18.54
C GLN A 183 -7.35 -15.48 17.13
N ILE A 184 -6.81 -14.42 16.51
CA ILE A 184 -6.03 -14.57 15.28
C ILE A 184 -4.68 -15.21 15.64
N GLU A 185 -4.34 -16.27 14.93
CA GLU A 185 -3.10 -17.03 15.13
C GLU A 185 -1.85 -16.11 14.97
N GLU A 186 -0.83 -16.33 15.82
CA GLU A 186 0.39 -15.50 15.83
C GLU A 186 1.14 -15.58 14.49
N ASP A 187 1.07 -16.72 13.80
CA ASP A 187 1.68 -16.89 12.48
C ASP A 187 1.08 -15.89 11.47
N VAL A 188 -0.24 -15.67 11.48
CA VAL A 188 -0.93 -14.69 10.64
C VAL A 188 -0.41 -13.28 10.92
N ILE A 189 -0.29 -12.91 12.20
CA ILE A 189 0.24 -11.60 12.62
C ILE A 189 1.67 -11.41 12.10
N SER A 190 2.53 -12.41 12.29
CA SER A 190 3.93 -12.36 11.83
C SER A 190 4.03 -12.24 10.30
N VAL A 191 3.11 -12.89 9.57
CA VAL A 191 3.04 -12.77 8.11
C VAL A 191 2.67 -11.34 7.72
N PHE A 192 1.65 -10.72 8.34
CA PHE A 192 1.30 -9.31 8.10
C PHE A 192 2.51 -8.40 8.31
N GLU A 193 3.19 -8.50 9.46
CA GLU A 193 4.37 -7.67 9.74
C GLU A 193 5.48 -7.89 8.69
N SER A 194 5.73 -9.14 8.29
CA SER A 194 6.77 -9.45 7.30
C SER A 194 6.45 -8.94 5.90
N GLU A 195 5.18 -8.92 5.51
CA GLU A 195 4.74 -8.49 4.18
C GLU A 195 4.59 -6.97 4.10
N LEU A 196 4.08 -6.31 5.15
CA LEU A 196 3.98 -4.85 5.22
C LEU A 196 5.36 -4.18 5.14
N LYS A 197 6.40 -4.75 5.77
CA LYS A 197 7.79 -4.27 5.66
C LYS A 197 8.35 -4.24 4.23
N LYS A 198 7.78 -5.03 3.31
CA LYS A 198 8.19 -5.06 1.90
C LYS A 198 7.63 -3.86 1.13
N ILE A 199 6.57 -3.22 1.62
CA ILE A 199 6.00 -2.00 1.05
C ILE A 199 6.95 -0.85 1.40
N CYS A 200 7.93 -0.61 0.55
CA CYS A 200 8.89 0.48 0.73
C CYS A 200 9.31 1.05 -0.63
N LYS A 201 10.00 2.20 -0.61
CA LYS A 201 10.62 2.77 -1.81
C LYS A 201 11.61 1.79 -2.44
N PRO A 202 11.82 1.82 -3.77
CA PRO A 202 12.91 1.08 -4.40
C PRO A 202 14.26 1.37 -3.72
N LYS A 203 15.12 0.35 -3.58
CA LYS A 203 16.43 0.50 -2.90
C LYS A 203 17.28 1.61 -3.49
N ILE A 204 17.27 1.78 -4.82
CA ILE A 204 18.03 2.84 -5.50
C ILE A 204 17.61 4.24 -5.04
N LEU A 205 16.31 4.49 -4.90
CA LEU A 205 15.76 5.75 -4.38
C LEU A 205 16.12 5.93 -2.91
N GLN A 206 16.08 4.87 -2.09
CA GLN A 206 16.51 4.94 -0.70
C GLN A 206 17.98 5.35 -0.58
N ILE A 207 18.85 4.82 -1.44
CA ILE A 207 20.27 5.20 -1.50
C ILE A 207 20.43 6.65 -1.93
N GLU A 208 19.73 7.08 -2.97
CA GLU A 208 19.77 8.47 -3.44
C GLU A 208 19.35 9.46 -2.35
N LEU A 209 18.25 9.18 -1.65
CA LEU A 209 17.76 10.00 -0.54
C LEU A 209 18.76 10.00 0.63
N PHE A 210 19.42 8.87 0.92
CA PHE A 210 20.48 8.79 1.91
C PHE A 210 21.68 9.66 1.54
N ILE A 211 22.12 9.62 0.27
CA ILE A 211 23.21 10.46 -0.24
C ILE A 211 22.88 11.95 -0.11
N LYS A 212 21.67 12.34 -0.53
CA LYS A 212 21.19 13.72 -0.41
C LYS A 212 21.11 14.20 1.05
N LYS A 213 20.70 13.32 1.97
CA LYS A 213 20.58 13.66 3.40
C LYS A 213 21.93 13.72 4.11
N TYR A 214 22.89 12.88 3.72
CA TYR A 214 24.21 12.78 4.36
C TYR A 214 25.34 12.80 3.31
N PRO A 215 25.56 13.95 2.64
CA PRO A 215 26.52 14.03 1.52
C PRO A 215 27.97 13.77 1.98
N LEU A 216 28.39 14.35 3.11
CA LEU A 216 29.75 14.17 3.64
C LEU A 216 30.04 12.71 4.02
N PHE A 217 29.08 12.03 4.66
CA PHE A 217 29.21 10.62 4.98
C PHE A 217 29.29 9.75 3.72
N SER A 218 28.54 10.11 2.68
CA SER A 218 28.58 9.43 1.39
C SER A 218 29.93 9.58 0.68
N ILE A 219 30.56 10.77 0.77
CA ILE A 219 31.92 11.00 0.27
C ILE A 219 32.93 10.14 1.05
N LEU A 220 32.85 10.14 2.38
CA LEU A 220 33.76 9.36 3.24
C LEU A 220 33.67 7.86 2.93
N THR A 221 32.45 7.32 2.89
CA THR A 221 32.22 5.90 2.59
C THR A 221 32.70 5.52 1.19
N THR A 222 32.49 6.38 0.19
CA THR A 222 33.03 6.18 -1.17
C THR A 222 34.56 6.13 -1.16
N GLY A 223 35.22 7.02 -0.41
CA GLY A 223 36.68 7.01 -0.25
C GLY A 223 37.21 5.72 0.38
N ILE A 224 36.57 5.25 1.47
CA ILE A 224 36.94 3.99 2.13
C ILE A 224 36.77 2.79 1.17
N ILE A 225 35.65 2.74 0.43
CA ILE A 225 35.39 1.68 -0.55
C ILE A 225 36.44 1.70 -1.66
N ALA A 226 36.82 2.87 -2.17
CA ALA A 226 37.84 2.99 -3.21
C ALA A 226 39.21 2.46 -2.75
N ILE A 227 39.62 2.78 -1.51
CA ILE A 227 40.86 2.26 -0.92
C ILE A 227 40.78 0.73 -0.78
N ALA A 228 39.67 0.20 -0.27
CA ALA A 228 39.47 -1.24 -0.11
C ALA A 228 39.52 -1.98 -1.45
N LEU A 229 38.85 -1.46 -2.49
CA LEU A 229 38.87 -2.04 -3.84
C LEU A 229 40.28 -2.05 -4.42
N ASN A 230 41.07 -1.01 -4.19
CA ASN A 230 42.46 -0.96 -4.64
C ASN A 230 43.33 -2.03 -3.94
N LEU A 231 43.18 -2.19 -2.63
CA LEU A 231 43.89 -3.25 -1.88
C LEU A 231 43.49 -4.65 -2.37
N ILE A 232 42.20 -4.89 -2.62
CA ILE A 232 41.71 -6.17 -3.16
C ILE A 232 42.26 -6.42 -4.57
N ALA A 233 42.23 -5.42 -5.44
CA ALA A 233 42.76 -5.54 -6.80
C ALA A 233 44.26 -5.86 -6.81
N SER A 234 45.02 -5.21 -5.92
CA SER A 234 46.45 -5.47 -5.75
C SER A 234 46.71 -6.90 -5.26
N ALA A 235 45.98 -7.36 -4.23
CA ALA A 235 46.11 -8.73 -3.72
C ALA A 235 45.73 -9.80 -4.77
N LEU A 236 44.67 -9.55 -5.55
CA LEU A 236 44.26 -10.44 -6.64
C LEU A 236 45.34 -10.51 -7.74
N TRP A 237 45.95 -9.39 -8.09
CA TRP A 237 47.03 -9.35 -9.08
C TRP A 237 48.25 -10.18 -8.64
N ASP A 238 48.67 -10.03 -7.39
CA ASP A 238 49.78 -10.81 -6.84
C ASP A 238 49.47 -12.31 -6.83
N PHE A 239 48.24 -12.69 -6.47
CA PHE A 239 47.80 -14.08 -6.51
C PHE A 239 47.82 -14.67 -7.93
N ILE A 240 47.32 -13.93 -8.92
CA ILE A 240 47.34 -14.36 -10.33
C ILE A 240 48.78 -14.53 -10.81
N LYS A 241 49.68 -13.62 -10.43
CA LYS A 241 51.10 -13.65 -10.80
C LYS A 241 51.84 -14.88 -10.25
N ILE A 242 51.46 -15.36 -9.06
CA ILE A 242 51.99 -16.60 -8.48
C ILE A 242 51.48 -17.82 -9.25
N LEU A 243 50.21 -17.85 -9.64
CA LEU A 243 49.59 -18.98 -10.37
C LEU A 243 50.05 -19.12 -11.83
N THR A 244 50.52 -18.03 -12.44
CA THR A 244 51.00 -18.01 -13.83
C THR A 244 52.50 -18.24 -13.97
N LYS A 245 53.18 -18.53 -12.86
CA LYS A 245 54.62 -18.81 -12.78
C LYS A 245 54.85 -20.30 -12.52
#